data_AF-A0A0Q4ELB9-F1
#
_entry.id   AF-A0A0Q4ELB9-F1
#
_cell.length_a   1.000
_cell.length_b   1.000
_cell.length_c   1.000
_cell.angle_alpha   90.00
_cell.angle_beta   90.00
_cell.angle_gamma   90.00
#
_symmetry.space_group_name_H-M   'P 1'
#
loop_
_entity.id
_entity.type
_entity.pdbx_description
1 polymer ?
#
loop_
_entity_poly.entity_id
_entity_poly.type
_entity_poly.pdbx_seq_one_letter_code
_entity_poly.pdbx_strand_id
1 'polypeptide(L)'
;MKNYYKFTIAMEDTNIKIKLDLAENVDVELDKMSITALESFLKVTNALKNIAAAVSENVVFSIEKGSAAAVVHGSKYEIQTIYGKIDEAIEGKSDDGIITKNLRDIQNEIKNDVLQYQFFYSNIKLEERIKNATKIKKKSKYKSYRNEFRILTGKFNEVGGQTINYHLEYPGGGQETIDCTISEALELKDFLFQNISCLVKKKIAENDIAKPTFIHCTFLAADQISRFRNFVDLLHEKDDIIDRLDLIYDFFDSSPSVIADMAAMLKASINLFDDINELKTLLIISKGMKDNEHIKNIRNSVLSNFELQMNKL
;
A
#
# COMPACT_ATOMS: atom_id res chain seq x y z
N MET A 1 -10.40 38.04 -61.84
CA MET A 1 -10.01 36.68 -61.38
C MET A 1 -9.45 36.80 -59.98
N LYS A 2 -10.15 36.30 -58.95
CA LYS A 2 -9.61 36.17 -57.59
C LYS A 2 -9.58 34.69 -57.25
N ASN A 3 -8.38 34.10 -57.24
CA ASN A 3 -8.15 32.74 -56.79
C ASN A 3 -8.22 32.72 -55.26
N TYR A 4 -9.28 32.13 -54.72
CA TYR A 4 -9.33 31.75 -53.31
C TYR A 4 -8.60 30.42 -53.14
N TYR A 5 -7.39 30.47 -52.61
CA TYR A 5 -6.71 29.29 -52.08
C TYR A 5 -7.49 28.83 -50.84
N LYS A 6 -8.20 27.71 -51.01
CA LYS A 6 -8.83 26.99 -49.90
C LYS A 6 -7.73 26.23 -49.17
N PHE A 7 -7.14 26.85 -48.15
CA PHE A 7 -6.26 26.17 -47.20
C PHE A 7 -7.12 25.22 -46.36
N THR A 8 -7.16 23.94 -46.74
CA THR A 8 -7.58 22.88 -45.83
C THR A 8 -6.43 22.67 -44.86
N ILE A 9 -6.46 23.35 -43.72
CA ILE A 9 -5.64 22.97 -42.57
C ILE A 9 -6.21 21.63 -42.12
N ALA A 10 -5.53 20.53 -42.44
CA ALA A 10 -5.82 19.25 -41.81
C ALA A 10 -5.62 19.45 -40.31
N MET A 11 -6.71 19.54 -39.55
CA MET A 11 -6.63 19.40 -38.11
C MET A 11 -6.00 18.03 -37.86
N GLU A 12 -4.87 18.00 -37.16
CA GLU A 12 -4.31 16.73 -36.70
C GLU A 12 -5.35 16.07 -35.80
N ASP A 13 -5.99 15.02 -36.31
CA ASP A 13 -7.00 14.27 -35.58
C ASP A 13 -6.33 13.65 -34.35
N THR A 14 -6.57 14.25 -33.19
CA THR A 14 -6.11 13.71 -31.91
C THR A 14 -6.91 12.43 -31.65
N ASN A 15 -6.25 11.28 -31.79
CA ASN A 15 -6.88 9.96 -31.63
C ASN A 15 -5.95 8.99 -30.89
N ILE A 16 -6.50 7.86 -30.48
CA ILE A 16 -5.72 6.69 -30.07
C ILE A 16 -5.99 5.57 -31.05
N LYS A 17 -4.94 4.96 -31.59
CA LYS A 17 -5.02 3.93 -32.63
C LYS A 17 -4.16 2.73 -32.27
N ILE A 18 -4.67 1.53 -32.50
CA ILE A 18 -3.87 0.30 -32.50
C ILE A 18 -4.08 -0.45 -33.81
N LYS A 19 -2.99 -0.80 -34.49
CA LYS A 19 -2.98 -1.47 -35.78
C LYS A 19 -2.17 -2.76 -35.71
N LEU A 20 -2.74 -3.85 -36.22
CA LEU A 20 -1.99 -5.07 -36.50
C LEU A 20 -1.41 -4.95 -37.91
N ASP A 21 -0.10 -4.83 -38.03
CA ASP A 21 0.59 -4.74 -39.33
C ASP A 21 0.87 -6.12 -39.89
N LEU A 22 1.55 -6.97 -39.13
CA LEU A 22 1.98 -8.30 -39.58
C LEU A 22 1.47 -9.41 -38.66
N ALA A 23 1.16 -10.56 -39.26
CA ALA A 23 1.00 -11.84 -38.58
C ALA A 23 1.83 -12.90 -39.32
N GLU A 24 2.71 -13.60 -38.62
CA GLU A 24 3.64 -14.59 -39.22
C GLU A 24 4.48 -14.00 -40.37
N ASN A 25 4.84 -12.71 -40.26
CA ASN A 25 5.55 -11.91 -41.27
C ASN A 25 4.75 -11.64 -42.57
N VAL A 26 3.43 -11.77 -42.54
CA VAL A 26 2.54 -11.42 -43.66
C VAL A 26 1.69 -10.20 -43.28
N ASP A 27 1.52 -9.27 -44.21
CA ASP A 27 0.65 -8.10 -44.04
C ASP A 27 -0.79 -8.51 -43.71
N VAL A 28 -1.37 -7.86 -42.71
CA VAL A 28 -2.73 -8.14 -42.25
C VAL A 28 -3.73 -7.13 -42.81
N GLU A 29 -4.65 -7.62 -43.64
CA GLU A 29 -5.84 -6.89 -44.07
C GLU A 29 -7.06 -7.35 -43.24
N LEU A 30 -7.99 -6.43 -42.99
CA LEU A 30 -9.16 -6.71 -42.14
C LEU A 30 -10.03 -7.87 -42.66
N ASP A 31 -10.13 -8.02 -43.97
CA ASP A 31 -10.93 -9.05 -44.64
C ASP A 31 -10.15 -10.35 -44.90
N LYS A 32 -8.86 -10.41 -44.52
CA LYS A 32 -7.97 -11.56 -44.75
C LYS A 32 -7.11 -11.89 -43.52
N MET A 33 -7.72 -11.94 -42.35
CA MET A 33 -7.05 -12.40 -41.12
C MET A 33 -7.05 -13.93 -41.01
N SER A 34 -5.93 -14.50 -40.57
CA SER A 34 -5.92 -15.86 -40.02
C SER A 34 -6.74 -15.91 -38.72
N ILE A 35 -7.13 -17.11 -38.28
CA ILE A 35 -7.87 -17.28 -37.02
C ILE A 35 -7.09 -16.65 -35.85
N THR A 36 -5.79 -16.92 -35.76
CA THR A 36 -4.91 -16.37 -34.74
C THR A 36 -4.86 -14.83 -34.78
N ALA A 37 -4.72 -14.25 -35.98
CA ALA A 37 -4.68 -12.79 -36.15
C ALA A 37 -6.02 -12.15 -35.75
N LEU A 38 -7.14 -12.76 -36.14
CA LEU A 38 -8.48 -12.29 -35.79
C LEU A 38 -8.74 -12.33 -34.28
N GLU A 39 -8.41 -13.43 -33.61
CA GLU A 39 -8.59 -13.58 -32.17
C GLU A 39 -7.77 -12.56 -31.38
N SER A 40 -6.51 -12.37 -31.76
CA SER A 40 -5.64 -11.36 -31.16
C SER A 40 -6.19 -9.95 -31.41
N PHE A 41 -6.58 -9.65 -32.65
CA PHE A 41 -7.11 -8.33 -33.01
C PHE A 41 -8.38 -8.00 -32.23
N LEU A 42 -9.30 -8.96 -32.08
CA LEU A 42 -10.52 -8.80 -31.26
C LEU A 42 -10.20 -8.57 -29.78
N LYS A 43 -9.20 -9.26 -29.24
CA LYS A 43 -8.77 -9.08 -27.84
C LYS A 43 -8.22 -7.68 -27.61
N VAL A 44 -7.32 -7.22 -28.47
CA VAL A 44 -6.74 -5.87 -28.41
C VAL A 44 -7.80 -4.80 -28.61
N THR A 45 -8.69 -4.97 -29.59
CA THR A 45 -9.79 -4.06 -29.89
C THR A 45 -10.73 -3.91 -28.70
N ASN A 46 -11.16 -5.03 -28.10
CA ASN A 46 -12.01 -4.99 -26.91
C ASN A 46 -11.32 -4.35 -25.71
N ALA A 47 -10.04 -4.63 -25.51
CA ALA A 47 -9.27 -4.01 -24.44
C ALA A 47 -9.18 -2.50 -24.60
N LEU A 48 -8.89 -1.99 -25.81
CA LEU A 48 -8.86 -0.56 -26.08
C LEU A 48 -10.24 0.09 -25.89
N LYS A 49 -11.31 -0.57 -26.35
CA LYS A 49 -12.69 -0.12 -26.13
C LYS A 49 -13.00 0.04 -24.64
N ASN A 50 -12.63 -0.95 -23.82
CA ASN A 50 -12.88 -0.93 -22.39
C ASN A 50 -12.08 0.16 -21.68
N ILE A 51 -10.85 0.44 -22.13
CA ILE A 51 -10.05 1.57 -21.63
C ILE A 51 -10.78 2.88 -21.94
N ALA A 52 -11.20 3.08 -23.19
CA ALA A 52 -11.88 4.30 -23.61
C ALA A 52 -13.19 4.52 -22.84
N ALA A 53 -14.02 3.49 -22.74
CA ALA A 53 -15.32 3.54 -22.04
C ALA A 53 -15.19 3.73 -20.52
N ALA A 54 -14.08 3.32 -19.90
CA ALA A 54 -13.83 3.58 -18.48
C ALA A 54 -13.50 5.05 -18.18
N VAL A 55 -13.10 5.82 -19.20
CA VAL A 55 -12.67 7.21 -19.05
C VAL A 55 -13.70 8.21 -19.58
N SER A 56 -14.35 7.91 -20.70
CA SER A 56 -15.40 8.76 -21.27
C SER A 56 -16.48 7.94 -21.98
N GLU A 57 -17.73 8.35 -21.81
CA GLU A 57 -18.90 7.82 -22.53
C GLU A 57 -19.11 8.51 -23.89
N ASN A 58 -18.44 9.64 -24.14
CA ASN A 58 -18.66 10.53 -25.28
C ASN A 58 -17.66 10.32 -26.43
N VAL A 59 -16.89 9.24 -26.38
CA VAL A 59 -15.95 8.85 -27.44
C VAL A 59 -16.58 7.90 -28.45
N VAL A 60 -16.09 7.96 -29.70
CA VAL A 60 -16.51 7.05 -30.77
C VAL A 60 -15.41 6.04 -31.02
N PHE A 61 -15.77 4.76 -30.98
CA PHE A 61 -14.87 3.66 -31.28
C PHE A 61 -15.14 3.13 -32.69
N SER A 62 -14.10 3.01 -33.51
CA SER A 62 -14.22 2.55 -34.90
C SER A 62 -13.15 1.51 -35.25
N ILE A 63 -13.40 0.74 -36.32
CA ILE A 63 -12.41 -0.12 -36.97
C ILE A 63 -12.25 0.42 -38.40
N GLU A 64 -11.01 0.68 -38.82
CA GLU A 64 -10.74 1.26 -40.14
C GLU A 64 -11.02 0.25 -41.26
N LYS A 65 -11.77 0.67 -42.28
CA LYS A 65 -12.07 -0.20 -43.43
C LYS A 65 -10.77 -0.60 -44.15
N GLY A 66 -10.61 -1.90 -44.39
CA GLY A 66 -9.46 -2.45 -45.12
C GLY A 66 -8.17 -2.52 -44.30
N SER A 67 -8.17 -2.08 -43.05
CA SER A 67 -7.01 -2.20 -42.15
C SER A 67 -7.44 -2.87 -40.84
N ALA A 68 -6.62 -3.77 -40.32
CA ALA A 68 -6.81 -4.30 -38.96
C ALA A 68 -6.38 -3.25 -37.93
N ALA A 69 -7.10 -2.13 -37.88
CA ALA A 69 -6.84 -1.02 -36.98
C ALA A 69 -8.10 -0.59 -36.23
N ALA A 70 -7.99 -0.50 -34.91
CA ALA A 70 -9.02 0.05 -34.04
C ALA A 70 -8.65 1.47 -33.61
N VAL A 71 -9.61 2.39 -33.67
CA VAL A 71 -9.38 3.82 -33.42
C VAL A 71 -10.42 4.37 -32.45
N VAL A 72 -9.95 5.17 -31.50
CA VAL A 72 -10.76 5.95 -30.57
C VAL A 72 -10.74 7.41 -31.00
N HIS A 73 -11.92 7.94 -31.33
CA HIS A 73 -12.15 9.33 -31.67
C HIS A 73 -12.90 10.04 -30.56
N GLY A 74 -12.67 11.34 -30.40
CA GLY A 74 -13.33 12.16 -29.39
C GLY A 74 -12.82 13.58 -29.42
N SER A 75 -13.26 14.41 -28.47
CA SER A 75 -12.66 15.72 -28.29
C SER A 75 -11.19 15.59 -27.86
N LYS A 76 -10.38 16.61 -28.13
CA LYS A 76 -8.98 16.66 -27.72
C LYS A 76 -8.80 16.37 -26.23
N TYR A 77 -9.69 16.91 -25.39
CA TYR A 77 -9.68 16.71 -23.94
C TYR A 77 -9.87 15.25 -23.55
N GLU A 78 -10.83 14.56 -24.18
CA GLU A 78 -11.13 13.16 -23.86
C GLU A 78 -10.00 12.24 -24.28
N ILE A 79 -9.48 12.40 -25.49
CA ILE A 79 -8.37 11.57 -25.97
C ILE A 79 -7.11 11.84 -25.13
N GLN A 80 -6.86 13.09 -24.73
CA GLN A 80 -5.79 13.41 -23.78
C GLN A 80 -5.99 12.76 -22.41
N THR A 81 -7.22 12.70 -21.92
CA THR A 81 -7.54 12.05 -20.64
C THR A 81 -7.31 10.54 -20.72
N ILE A 82 -7.77 9.90 -21.80
CA ILE A 82 -7.53 8.47 -22.05
C ILE A 82 -6.03 8.19 -22.16
N TYR A 83 -5.31 9.01 -22.94
CA TYR A 83 -3.86 8.90 -23.05
C TYR A 83 -3.18 9.05 -21.69
N GLY A 84 -3.55 10.04 -20.88
CA GLY A 84 -3.03 10.23 -19.53
C GLY A 84 -3.24 8.99 -18.64
N LYS A 85 -4.40 8.33 -18.73
CA LYS A 85 -4.66 7.09 -17.99
C LYS A 85 -3.81 5.90 -18.47
N ILE A 86 -3.57 5.81 -19.78
CA ILE A 86 -2.64 4.82 -20.35
C ILE A 86 -1.22 5.10 -19.86
N ASP A 87 -0.78 6.35 -19.90
CA ASP A 87 0.55 6.80 -19.48
C ASP A 87 0.80 6.51 -18.00
N GLU A 88 -0.14 6.88 -17.12
CA GLU A 88 -0.12 6.53 -15.70
C GLU A 88 0.01 5.02 -15.46
N ALA A 89 -0.65 4.20 -16.28
CA ALA A 89 -0.61 2.75 -16.16
C ALA A 89 0.73 2.16 -16.66
N ILE A 90 1.30 2.71 -17.74
CA ILE A 90 2.66 2.38 -18.23
C ILE A 90 3.70 2.68 -17.14
N GLU A 91 3.57 3.81 -16.45
CA GLU A 91 4.47 4.23 -15.37
C GLU A 91 4.23 3.49 -14.04
N GLY A 92 3.25 2.58 -13.96
CA GLY A 92 2.91 1.86 -12.73
C GLY A 92 2.26 2.73 -11.63
N LYS A 93 1.73 3.90 -12.00
CA LYS A 93 1.10 4.87 -11.09
C LYS A 93 -0.43 4.73 -11.02
N SER A 94 -1.05 4.09 -12.02
CA SER A 94 -2.51 3.94 -12.11
C SER A 94 -3.12 3.14 -10.94
N ASP A 95 -4.20 3.65 -10.35
CA ASP A 95 -5.00 2.96 -9.34
C ASP A 95 -6.28 2.31 -9.92
N ASP A 96 -6.46 2.40 -11.24
CA ASP A 96 -7.60 1.86 -11.96
C ASP A 96 -7.36 0.41 -12.40
N GLY A 97 -8.21 -0.49 -11.91
CA GLY A 97 -8.12 -1.92 -12.23
C GLY A 97 -8.57 -2.25 -13.65
N ILE A 98 -9.51 -1.50 -14.21
CA ILE A 98 -10.02 -1.68 -15.58
C ILE A 98 -8.93 -1.27 -16.56
N ILE A 99 -8.32 -0.10 -16.36
CA ILE A 99 -7.25 0.40 -17.23
C ILE A 99 -6.05 -0.55 -17.19
N THR A 100 -5.55 -0.89 -15.99
CA THR A 100 -4.35 -1.73 -15.85
C THR A 100 -4.54 -3.16 -16.33
N LYS A 101 -5.76 -3.73 -16.22
CA LYS A 101 -6.08 -5.06 -16.75
C LYS A 101 -6.08 -5.04 -18.29
N ASN A 102 -6.88 -4.16 -18.90
CA ASN A 102 -7.01 -4.13 -20.35
C ASN A 102 -5.69 -3.71 -21.03
N LEU A 103 -4.92 -2.78 -20.43
CA LEU A 103 -3.62 -2.41 -20.98
C LEU A 103 -2.59 -3.56 -20.89
N ARG A 104 -2.70 -4.42 -19.87
CA ARG A 104 -1.89 -5.65 -19.79
C ARG A 104 -2.29 -6.65 -20.89
N ASP A 105 -3.58 -6.78 -21.18
CA ASP A 105 -4.03 -7.63 -22.29
C ASP A 105 -3.44 -7.15 -23.61
N ILE A 106 -3.41 -5.84 -23.86
CA ILE A 106 -2.73 -5.25 -25.02
C ILE A 106 -1.22 -5.51 -24.99
N GLN A 107 -0.57 -5.30 -23.84
CA GLN A 107 0.88 -5.54 -23.68
C GLN A 107 1.25 -6.99 -24.03
N ASN A 108 0.43 -7.97 -23.64
CA ASN A 108 0.68 -9.38 -23.92
C ASN A 108 0.64 -9.68 -25.42
N GLU A 109 -0.27 -9.05 -26.17
CA GLU A 109 -0.37 -9.22 -27.62
C GLU A 109 0.77 -8.48 -28.37
N ILE A 110 1.16 -7.28 -27.91
CA ILE A 110 2.33 -6.55 -28.46
C ILE A 110 3.64 -7.32 -28.25
N LYS A 111 3.75 -8.10 -27.15
CA LYS A 111 4.91 -8.93 -26.85
C LYS A 111 4.95 -10.25 -27.61
N ASN A 112 3.90 -10.59 -28.36
CA ASN A 112 3.87 -11.82 -29.12
C ASN A 112 4.76 -11.70 -30.36
N ASP A 113 5.81 -12.52 -30.46
CA ASP A 113 6.80 -12.41 -31.53
C ASP A 113 6.25 -12.70 -32.94
N VAL A 114 5.11 -13.39 -33.06
CA VAL A 114 4.47 -13.67 -34.35
C VAL A 114 3.49 -12.59 -34.81
N LEU A 115 3.18 -11.59 -33.97
CA LEU A 115 2.24 -10.50 -34.28
C LEU A 115 2.92 -9.15 -34.13
N GLN A 116 2.80 -8.28 -35.12
CA GLN A 116 3.39 -6.95 -35.07
C GLN A 116 2.31 -5.88 -34.96
N TYR A 117 2.13 -5.38 -33.73
CA TYR A 117 1.22 -4.27 -33.45
C TYR A 117 1.95 -2.93 -33.40
N GLN A 118 1.30 -1.89 -33.91
CA GLN A 118 1.64 -0.50 -33.68
C GLN A 118 0.57 0.17 -32.82
N PHE A 119 0.98 0.94 -31.82
CA PHE A 119 0.07 1.67 -30.93
C PHE A 119 0.41 3.15 -30.99
N PHE A 120 -0.54 3.99 -31.36
CA PHE A 120 -0.37 5.43 -31.46
C PHE A 120 -1.30 6.22 -30.53
N TYR A 121 -0.77 7.33 -30.00
CA TYR A 121 -1.56 8.50 -29.59
C TYR A 121 -1.20 9.64 -30.54
N SER A 122 -2.13 10.03 -31.43
CA SER A 122 -1.85 10.94 -32.54
C SER A 122 -0.61 10.45 -33.33
N ASN A 123 0.48 11.23 -33.37
CA ASN A 123 1.74 10.84 -34.02
C ASN A 123 2.76 10.18 -33.07
N ILE A 124 2.42 9.98 -31.79
CA ILE A 124 3.32 9.42 -30.78
C ILE A 124 3.15 7.90 -30.74
N LYS A 125 4.25 7.18 -30.99
CA LYS A 125 4.36 5.73 -30.87
C LYS A 125 4.45 5.30 -29.41
N LEU A 126 3.58 4.36 -29.01
CA LEU A 126 3.46 3.84 -27.65
C LEU A 126 3.86 2.36 -27.56
N GLU A 127 4.01 1.66 -28.68
CA GLU A 127 4.28 0.22 -28.72
C GLU A 127 5.51 -0.18 -27.90
N GLU A 128 6.62 0.52 -28.06
CA GLU A 128 7.86 0.26 -27.33
C GLU A 128 7.73 0.60 -25.84
N ARG A 129 7.01 1.67 -25.50
CA ARG A 129 6.77 2.04 -24.09
C ARG A 129 5.93 0.98 -23.39
N ILE A 130 4.88 0.49 -24.05
CA ILE A 130 4.02 -0.57 -23.52
C ILE A 130 4.80 -1.88 -23.45
N LYS A 131 5.57 -2.25 -24.49
CA LYS A 131 6.39 -3.47 -24.52
C LYS A 131 7.40 -3.48 -23.38
N ASN A 132 8.07 -2.35 -23.12
CA ASN A 132 9.13 -2.24 -22.12
C ASN A 132 8.63 -1.85 -20.71
N ALA A 133 7.34 -1.54 -20.54
CA ALA A 133 6.76 -1.23 -19.23
C ALA A 133 6.93 -2.40 -18.26
N THR A 134 7.59 -2.15 -17.13
CA THR A 134 7.64 -3.08 -16.00
C THR A 134 6.22 -3.36 -15.50
N LYS A 135 5.91 -4.65 -15.25
CA LYS A 135 4.60 -5.22 -14.84
C LYS A 135 3.49 -4.18 -14.64
N ILE A 136 2.70 -3.91 -15.69
CA ILE A 136 1.51 -3.06 -15.64
C ILE A 136 0.54 -3.66 -14.61
N LYS A 137 0.42 -3.02 -13.45
CA LYS A 137 -0.40 -3.46 -12.33
C LYS A 137 -1.03 -2.25 -11.66
N LYS A 138 -2.24 -2.47 -11.13
CA LYS A 138 -2.88 -1.50 -10.24
C LYS A 138 -1.94 -1.18 -9.08
N LYS A 139 -1.65 0.11 -8.91
CA LYS A 139 -0.95 0.64 -7.75
C LYS A 139 -1.72 0.24 -6.51
N SER A 140 -1.04 -0.44 -5.58
CA SER A 140 -1.63 -0.73 -4.28
C SER A 140 -1.87 0.61 -3.59
N LYS A 141 -3.12 0.92 -3.26
CA LYS A 141 -3.38 1.98 -2.29
C LYS A 141 -2.87 1.44 -0.97
N TYR A 142 -1.77 2.00 -0.47
CA TYR A 142 -1.37 1.76 0.91
C TYR A 142 -2.59 2.13 1.75
N LYS A 143 -3.14 1.16 2.48
CA LYS A 143 -4.15 1.45 3.49
C LYS A 143 -3.44 2.33 4.51
N SER A 144 -3.82 3.59 4.57
CA SER A 144 -3.35 4.49 5.61
C SER A 144 -4.06 4.11 6.91
N TYR A 145 -3.27 4.02 7.97
CA TYR A 145 -3.74 3.61 9.28
C TYR A 145 -3.26 4.63 10.29
N ARG A 146 -4.16 5.03 11.19
CA ARG A 146 -3.77 5.73 12.40
C ARG A 146 -3.47 4.70 13.48
N ASN A 147 -2.33 4.86 14.15
CA ASN A 147 -1.97 4.06 15.31
C ASN A 147 -2.27 4.86 16.58
N GLU A 148 -2.86 4.19 17.57
CA GLU A 148 -3.00 4.69 18.93
C GLU A 148 -2.51 3.61 19.89
N PHE A 149 -2.00 3.99 21.04
CA PHE A 149 -1.72 3.08 22.13
C PHE A 149 -2.88 3.06 23.11
N ARG A 150 -3.15 1.89 23.69
CA ARG A 150 -4.20 1.74 24.69
C ARG A 150 -3.70 0.79 25.76
N ILE A 151 -4.16 1.01 26.98
CA ILE A 151 -4.08 -0.01 28.02
C ILE A 151 -5.42 -0.72 28.06
N LEU A 152 -5.41 -2.01 27.78
CA LEU A 152 -6.58 -2.88 27.92
C LEU A 152 -6.44 -3.69 29.21
N THR A 153 -7.52 -3.74 29.98
CA THR A 153 -7.60 -4.53 31.21
C THR A 153 -8.81 -5.45 31.11
N GLY A 154 -8.60 -6.74 31.28
CA GLY A 154 -9.65 -7.76 31.16
C GLY A 154 -9.19 -9.11 31.64
N LYS A 155 -10.11 -10.08 31.62
CA LYS A 155 -9.83 -11.47 31.95
C LYS A 155 -9.28 -12.17 30.72
N PHE A 156 -8.07 -12.73 30.82
CA PHE A 156 -7.43 -13.46 29.74
C PHE A 156 -7.82 -14.94 29.81
N ASN A 157 -8.55 -15.44 28.80
CA ASN A 157 -9.15 -16.77 28.86
C ASN A 157 -8.65 -17.76 27.80
N GLU A 158 -8.06 -17.27 26.70
CA GLU A 158 -7.67 -18.14 25.59
C GLU A 158 -6.50 -17.57 24.78
N VAL A 159 -5.61 -18.46 24.34
CA VAL A 159 -4.65 -18.25 23.24
C VAL A 159 -5.08 -19.16 22.10
N GLY A 160 -5.39 -18.60 20.92
CA GLY A 160 -5.96 -19.41 19.83
C GLY A 160 -6.00 -18.70 18.47
N GLY A 161 -6.40 -19.44 17.42
CA GLY A 161 -6.54 -18.94 16.04
C GLY A 161 -5.55 -19.52 15.02
N GLN A 162 -5.85 -19.39 13.73
CA GLN A 162 -4.89 -19.70 12.64
C GLN A 162 -3.70 -18.73 12.65
N THR A 163 -3.95 -17.50 13.07
CA THR A 163 -2.96 -16.48 13.38
C THR A 163 -2.91 -16.34 14.90
N ILE A 164 -1.73 -16.33 15.49
CA ILE A 164 -1.58 -16.38 16.95
C ILE A 164 -2.11 -15.08 17.56
N ASN A 165 -3.10 -15.21 18.43
CA ASN A 165 -3.73 -14.12 19.14
C ASN A 165 -4.23 -14.60 20.50
N TYR A 166 -4.66 -13.65 21.34
CA TYR A 166 -5.37 -13.94 22.57
C TYR A 166 -6.58 -13.03 22.74
N HIS A 167 -7.44 -13.44 23.68
CA HIS A 167 -8.69 -12.77 23.95
C HIS A 167 -8.76 -12.20 25.37
N LEU A 168 -9.19 -10.94 25.47
CA LEU A 168 -9.54 -10.30 26.74
C LEU A 168 -11.04 -10.12 26.85
N GLU A 169 -11.63 -10.68 27.90
CA GLU A 169 -13.03 -10.48 28.26
C GLU A 169 -13.19 -9.34 29.26
N TYR A 170 -14.16 -8.47 29.00
CA TYR A 170 -14.49 -7.34 29.87
C TYR A 170 -15.67 -7.67 30.80
N PRO A 171 -15.70 -7.07 32.01
CA PRO A 171 -16.88 -7.12 32.87
C PRO A 171 -18.08 -6.48 32.15
N GLY A 172 -19.00 -7.30 31.64
CA GLY A 172 -20.13 -6.84 30.83
C GLY A 172 -20.39 -7.62 29.53
N GLY A 173 -19.56 -8.61 29.19
CA GLY A 173 -19.84 -9.54 28.08
C GLY A 173 -19.27 -9.12 26.71
N GLY A 174 -18.26 -8.25 26.69
CA GLY A 174 -17.48 -7.94 25.50
C GLY A 174 -16.14 -8.68 25.49
N GLN A 175 -15.59 -8.90 24.30
CA GLN A 175 -14.29 -9.54 24.10
C GLN A 175 -13.49 -8.77 23.03
N GLU A 176 -12.20 -8.58 23.27
CA GLU A 176 -11.27 -8.04 22.28
C GLU A 176 -10.22 -9.07 21.91
N THR A 177 -9.90 -9.14 20.61
CA THR A 177 -8.86 -10.02 20.06
C THR A 177 -7.59 -9.21 19.87
N ILE A 178 -6.47 -9.72 20.40
CA ILE A 178 -5.19 -9.04 20.37
C ILE A 178 -4.17 -9.96 19.69
N ASP A 179 -3.64 -9.52 18.57
CA ASP A 179 -2.60 -10.22 17.82
C ASP A 179 -1.30 -10.25 18.63
N CYS A 180 -0.61 -11.39 18.60
CA CYS A 180 0.67 -11.55 19.27
C CYS A 180 1.58 -12.56 18.55
N THR A 181 2.85 -12.57 18.93
CA THR A 181 3.85 -13.53 18.48
C THR A 181 3.80 -14.82 19.30
N ILE A 182 4.45 -15.88 18.81
CA ILE A 182 4.62 -17.13 19.58
C ILE A 182 5.28 -16.86 20.93
N SER A 183 6.32 -16.03 20.97
CA SER A 183 7.06 -15.75 22.20
C SER A 183 6.18 -15.05 23.22
N GLU A 184 5.42 -14.04 22.80
CA GLU A 184 4.47 -13.32 23.65
C GLU A 184 3.36 -14.23 24.14
N ALA A 185 2.82 -15.09 23.27
CA ALA A 185 1.82 -16.08 23.62
C ALA A 185 2.34 -17.09 24.67
N LEU A 186 3.61 -17.46 24.62
CA LEU A 186 4.24 -18.31 25.63
C LEU A 186 4.41 -17.58 26.97
N GLU A 187 4.79 -16.30 26.97
CA GLU A 187 4.81 -15.45 28.17
C GLU A 187 3.41 -15.30 28.78
N LEU A 188 2.38 -15.23 27.94
CA LEU A 188 0.97 -15.10 28.36
C LEU A 188 0.44 -16.32 29.10
N LYS A 189 0.94 -17.53 28.85
CA LYS A 189 0.36 -18.78 29.38
C LYS A 189 0.23 -18.79 30.90
N ASP A 190 1.18 -18.19 31.62
CA ASP A 190 1.18 -18.18 33.08
C ASP A 190 0.06 -17.31 33.68
N PHE A 191 -0.54 -16.44 32.86
CA PHE A 191 -1.62 -15.54 33.27
C PHE A 191 -3.01 -16.04 32.89
N LEU A 192 -3.13 -17.26 32.35
CA LEU A 192 -4.40 -17.80 31.88
C LEU A 192 -5.44 -17.82 33.02
N PHE A 193 -6.64 -17.34 32.70
CA PHE A 193 -7.79 -17.13 33.60
C PHE A 193 -7.62 -16.02 34.65
N GLN A 194 -6.55 -15.21 34.55
CA GLN A 194 -6.33 -14.07 35.43
C GLN A 194 -6.76 -12.75 34.77
N ASN A 195 -7.02 -11.75 35.60
CA ASN A 195 -7.15 -10.37 35.12
C ASN A 195 -5.76 -9.82 34.82
N ILE A 196 -5.54 -9.41 33.58
CA ILE A 196 -4.29 -8.80 33.14
C ILE A 196 -4.53 -7.39 32.63
N SER A 197 -3.48 -6.57 32.66
CA SER A 197 -3.43 -5.30 31.95
C SER A 197 -2.28 -5.33 30.96
N CYS A 198 -2.55 -4.96 29.72
CA CYS A 198 -1.55 -4.92 28.67
C CYS A 198 -1.58 -3.58 27.93
N LEU A 199 -0.40 -3.12 27.55
CA LEU A 199 -0.23 -2.07 26.56
C LEU A 199 -0.39 -2.70 25.18
N VAL A 200 -1.21 -2.11 24.34
CA VAL A 200 -1.47 -2.56 22.97
C VAL A 200 -1.37 -1.40 21.98
N LYS A 201 -0.99 -1.71 20.75
CA LYS A 201 -1.11 -0.83 19.59
C LYS A 201 -2.47 -1.09 18.93
N LYS A 202 -3.36 -0.11 19.01
CA LYS A 202 -4.65 -0.06 18.31
C LYS A 202 -4.43 0.56 16.93
N LYS A 203 -4.69 -0.22 15.89
CA LYS A 203 -4.57 0.20 14.49
C LYS A 203 -5.96 0.46 13.93
N ILE A 204 -6.19 1.70 13.51
CA ILE A 204 -7.48 2.21 13.01
C ILE A 204 -7.31 2.51 11.52
N ALA A 205 -8.21 1.98 10.68
CA ALA A 205 -8.21 2.32 9.26
C ALA A 205 -8.76 3.74 9.08
N GLU A 206 -8.05 4.62 8.35
CA GLU A 206 -8.45 6.04 8.21
C GLU A 206 -9.80 6.26 7.53
N ASN A 207 -10.32 5.24 6.84
CA ASN A 207 -11.63 5.30 6.20
C ASN A 207 -12.77 4.78 7.10
N ASP A 208 -12.48 4.36 8.34
CA ASP A 208 -13.43 3.80 9.33
C ASP A 208 -14.27 2.61 8.81
N ILE A 209 -13.90 2.00 7.68
CA ILE A 209 -14.64 0.87 7.09
C ILE A 209 -14.31 -0.45 7.82
N ALA A 210 -13.14 -0.54 8.45
CA ALA A 210 -12.68 -1.74 9.14
C ALA A 210 -12.68 -1.54 10.65
N LYS A 211 -13.07 -2.59 11.38
CA LYS A 211 -12.90 -2.62 12.84
C LYS A 211 -11.43 -2.42 13.21
N PRO A 212 -11.14 -1.70 14.31
CA PRO A 212 -9.78 -1.58 14.82
C PRO A 212 -9.17 -2.96 15.09
N THR A 213 -7.88 -3.10 14.86
CA THR A 213 -7.11 -4.29 15.24
C THR A 213 -6.15 -3.94 16.36
N PHE A 214 -5.93 -4.86 17.29
CA PHE A 214 -5.05 -4.65 18.44
C PHE A 214 -3.83 -5.57 18.36
N ILE A 215 -2.66 -5.03 18.65
CA ILE A 215 -1.39 -5.76 18.65
C ILE A 215 -0.76 -5.65 20.04
N HIS A 216 -0.34 -6.78 20.60
CA HIS A 216 0.35 -6.82 21.89
C HIS A 216 1.65 -6.01 21.88
N CYS A 217 1.89 -5.26 22.95
CA CYS A 217 3.19 -4.60 23.16
C CYS A 217 3.86 -5.14 24.43
N THR A 218 3.18 -5.07 25.57
CA THR A 218 3.71 -5.62 26.83
C THR A 218 2.63 -5.73 27.90
N PHE A 219 2.93 -6.44 28.98
CA PHE A 219 2.13 -6.44 30.21
C PHE A 219 2.53 -5.31 31.13
N LEU A 220 1.56 -4.85 31.92
CA LEU A 220 1.77 -3.85 32.95
C LEU A 220 1.38 -4.42 34.30
N ALA A 221 2.29 -4.32 35.27
CA ALA A 221 1.97 -4.54 36.66
C ALA A 221 0.98 -3.49 37.17
N ALA A 222 0.23 -3.81 38.21
CA ALA A 222 -0.86 -2.97 38.71
C ALA A 222 -0.42 -1.53 39.06
N ASP A 223 0.79 -1.40 39.61
CA ASP A 223 1.39 -0.13 39.97
C ASP A 223 1.89 0.69 38.76
N GLN A 224 2.09 0.06 37.59
CA GLN A 224 2.52 0.73 36.36
C GLN A 224 1.35 1.34 35.59
N ILE A 225 0.14 0.76 35.69
CA ILE A 225 -1.02 1.07 34.85
C ILE A 225 -1.31 2.58 34.78
N SER A 226 -1.41 3.25 35.92
CA SER A 226 -1.79 4.67 35.94
C SER A 226 -0.74 5.56 35.29
N ARG A 227 0.55 5.25 35.48
CA ARG A 227 1.65 6.04 34.90
C ARG A 227 1.72 5.85 33.39
N PHE A 228 1.64 4.61 32.93
CA PHE A 228 1.62 4.31 31.50
C PHE A 228 0.37 4.87 30.82
N ARG A 229 -0.79 4.89 31.50
CA ARG A 229 -2.01 5.50 30.95
C ARG A 229 -1.77 6.99 30.70
N ASN A 230 -1.30 7.71 31.71
CA ASN A 230 -0.99 9.13 31.59
C ASN A 230 0.07 9.40 30.53
N PHE A 231 1.14 8.62 30.49
CA PHE A 231 2.19 8.74 29.47
C PHE A 231 1.63 8.58 28.06
N VAL A 232 0.84 7.52 27.82
CA VAL A 232 0.24 7.23 26.52
C VAL A 232 -0.75 8.32 26.10
N ASP A 233 -1.58 8.80 27.03
CA ASP A 233 -2.54 9.87 26.75
C ASP A 233 -1.81 11.15 26.33
N LEU A 234 -0.79 11.58 27.10
CA LEU A 234 0.04 12.72 26.75
C LEU A 234 0.80 12.52 25.43
N LEU A 235 1.30 11.31 25.17
CA LEU A 235 2.02 11.00 23.94
C LEU A 235 1.13 11.16 22.70
N HIS A 236 -0.18 10.92 22.80
CA HIS A 236 -1.10 11.15 21.68
C HIS A 236 -1.45 12.61 21.44
N GLU A 237 -1.25 13.48 22.43
CA GLU A 237 -1.50 14.92 22.32
C GLU A 237 -0.32 15.67 21.69
N LYS A 238 0.84 15.00 21.52
CA LYS A 238 2.09 15.59 21.04
C LYS A 238 2.43 15.12 19.64
N ASP A 239 2.36 16.05 18.68
CA ASP A 239 2.81 15.84 17.30
C ASP A 239 4.29 16.21 17.09
N ASP A 240 4.81 17.18 17.85
CA ASP A 240 6.20 17.62 17.74
C ASP A 240 7.17 16.60 18.33
N ILE A 241 8.22 16.26 17.60
CA ILE A 241 9.17 15.22 18.02
C ILE A 241 9.94 15.63 19.29
N ILE A 242 10.30 16.90 19.47
CA ILE A 242 11.08 17.36 20.63
C ILE A 242 10.23 17.19 21.89
N ASP A 243 8.98 17.65 21.86
CA ASP A 243 8.02 17.47 22.96
C ASP A 243 7.84 15.99 23.34
N ARG A 244 7.82 15.10 22.35
CA ARG A 244 7.69 13.65 22.58
C ARG A 244 8.96 13.06 23.22
N LEU A 245 10.15 13.52 22.80
CA LEU A 245 11.41 13.08 23.39
C LEU A 245 11.52 13.53 24.86
N ASP A 246 11.10 14.76 25.16
CA ASP A 246 11.06 15.28 26.53
C ASP A 246 10.08 14.46 27.38
N LEU A 247 8.90 14.12 26.85
CA LEU A 247 7.94 13.26 27.54
C LEU A 247 8.49 11.87 27.87
N ILE A 248 9.26 11.26 26.95
CA ILE A 248 9.93 9.99 27.19
C ILE A 248 10.96 10.13 28.32
N TYR A 249 11.72 11.22 28.34
CA TYR A 249 12.71 11.48 29.38
C TYR A 249 12.04 11.67 30.76
N ASP A 250 11.05 12.55 30.83
CA ASP A 250 10.31 12.89 32.04
C ASP A 250 9.60 11.66 32.64
N PHE A 251 9.11 10.75 31.79
CA PHE A 251 8.51 9.50 32.23
C PHE A 251 9.50 8.64 33.04
N PHE A 252 10.77 8.58 32.60
CA PHE A 252 11.78 7.79 33.31
C PHE A 252 12.39 8.52 34.50
N ASP A 253 12.55 9.84 34.43
CA ASP A 253 13.06 10.65 35.55
C ASP A 253 12.11 10.60 36.75
N SER A 254 10.79 10.62 36.48
CA SER A 254 9.75 10.52 37.51
C SER A 254 9.37 9.09 37.90
N SER A 255 9.97 8.07 37.28
CA SER A 255 9.56 6.68 37.49
C SER A 255 10.04 6.14 38.85
N PRO A 256 9.13 5.68 39.73
CA PRO A 256 9.50 5.06 41.01
C PRO A 256 10.12 3.66 40.86
N SER A 257 9.97 3.03 39.69
CA SER A 257 10.48 1.68 39.40
C SER A 257 11.15 1.66 38.02
N VAL A 258 12.23 2.45 37.88
CA VAL A 258 12.89 2.71 36.59
C VAL A 258 13.21 1.44 35.82
N ILE A 259 13.69 0.38 36.49
CA ILE A 259 14.05 -0.87 35.81
C ILE A 259 12.81 -1.59 35.24
N ALA A 260 11.71 -1.67 36.00
CA ALA A 260 10.49 -2.32 35.54
C ALA A 260 9.79 -1.52 34.43
N ASP A 261 9.72 -0.20 34.60
CA ASP A 261 9.12 0.72 33.62
C ASP A 261 9.97 0.73 32.32
N MET A 262 11.30 0.68 32.43
CA MET A 262 12.21 0.54 31.29
C MET A 262 12.06 -0.80 30.59
N ALA A 263 11.90 -1.91 31.33
CA ALA A 263 11.67 -3.23 30.74
C ALA A 263 10.39 -3.25 29.89
N ALA A 264 9.30 -2.71 30.43
CA ALA A 264 8.02 -2.61 29.74
C ALA A 264 8.14 -1.73 28.48
N MET A 265 8.77 -0.56 28.59
CA MET A 265 8.95 0.36 27.45
C MET A 265 9.85 -0.23 26.35
N LEU A 266 10.94 -0.91 26.71
CA LEU A 266 11.82 -1.58 25.75
C LEU A 266 11.09 -2.71 25.01
N LYS A 267 10.28 -3.53 25.70
CA LYS A 267 9.43 -4.54 25.05
C LYS A 267 8.44 -3.89 24.09
N ALA A 268 7.81 -2.79 24.52
CA ALA A 268 6.82 -2.08 23.71
C ALA A 268 7.43 -1.32 22.53
N SER A 269 8.69 -0.90 22.61
CA SER A 269 9.33 0.10 21.73
C SER A 269 9.17 -0.16 20.22
N ILE A 270 9.24 -1.42 19.78
CA ILE A 270 9.11 -1.80 18.37
C ILE A 270 7.72 -1.45 17.82
N ASN A 271 6.69 -1.57 18.66
CA ASN A 271 5.33 -1.23 18.31
C ASN A 271 4.98 0.20 18.72
N LEU A 272 5.63 0.72 19.77
CA LEU A 272 5.31 1.99 20.41
C LEU A 272 5.83 3.21 19.64
N PHE A 273 7.02 3.12 19.06
CA PHE A 273 7.66 4.25 18.40
C PHE A 273 7.70 4.04 16.90
N ASP A 274 7.08 4.96 16.17
CA ASP A 274 7.13 5.01 14.71
C ASP A 274 8.31 5.91 14.24
N ASP A 275 8.90 6.74 15.13
CA ASP A 275 10.09 7.57 14.84
C ASP A 275 11.37 6.99 15.43
N ILE A 276 12.44 7.01 14.63
CA ILE A 276 13.75 6.44 14.99
C ILE A 276 14.43 7.19 16.14
N ASN A 277 14.14 8.47 16.32
CA ASN A 277 14.70 9.29 17.39
C ASN A 277 14.10 8.93 18.75
N GLU A 278 12.82 8.56 18.81
CA GLU A 278 12.19 8.07 20.05
C GLU A 278 12.87 6.77 20.51
N LEU A 279 13.12 5.86 19.56
CA LEU A 279 13.86 4.62 19.81
C LEU A 279 15.30 4.89 20.27
N LYS A 280 15.98 5.83 19.61
CA LYS A 280 17.32 6.28 19.99
C LYS A 280 17.35 6.86 21.40
N THR A 281 16.39 7.69 21.75
CA THR A 281 16.25 8.30 23.08
C THR A 281 16.09 7.22 24.15
N LEU A 282 15.22 6.22 23.92
CA LEU A 282 15.07 5.08 24.83
C LEU A 282 16.40 4.30 25.01
N LEU A 283 17.16 4.10 23.93
CA LEU A 283 18.46 3.43 23.97
C LEU A 283 19.55 4.25 24.71
N ILE A 284 19.48 5.58 24.63
CA ILE A 284 20.36 6.50 25.36
C ILE A 284 20.04 6.47 26.86
N ILE A 285 18.76 6.63 27.23
CA ILE A 285 18.33 6.62 28.64
C ILE A 285 18.69 5.27 29.29
N SER A 286 18.47 4.16 28.58
CA SER A 286 18.82 2.81 29.07
C SER A 286 20.32 2.51 29.09
N LYS A 287 21.20 3.37 28.56
CA LYS A 287 22.65 3.10 28.44
C LYS A 287 23.32 2.86 29.79
N GLY A 288 22.93 3.62 30.82
CA GLY A 288 23.46 3.46 32.18
C GLY A 288 23.08 2.14 32.85
N MET A 289 22.06 1.45 32.30
CA MET A 289 21.49 0.22 32.86
C MET A 289 21.71 -0.98 31.93
N LYS A 290 22.61 -0.87 30.95
CA LYS A 290 22.83 -1.87 29.90
C LYS A 290 23.19 -3.27 30.41
N ASP A 291 23.80 -3.35 31.59
CA ASP A 291 24.24 -4.61 32.22
C ASP A 291 23.25 -5.16 33.25
N ASN A 292 22.13 -4.48 33.48
CA ASN A 292 21.08 -4.95 34.39
C ASN A 292 20.42 -6.22 33.83
N GLU A 293 20.34 -7.27 34.64
CA GLU A 293 19.89 -8.61 34.23
C GLU A 293 18.47 -8.63 33.66
N HIS A 294 17.59 -7.75 34.13
CA HIS A 294 16.19 -7.73 33.69
C HIS A 294 15.99 -7.10 32.31
N ILE A 295 16.89 -6.21 31.88
CA ILE A 295 16.71 -5.45 30.62
C ILE A 295 17.81 -5.67 29.60
N LYS A 296 18.98 -6.23 29.98
CA LYS A 296 20.13 -6.39 29.09
C LYS A 296 19.78 -7.07 27.77
N ASN A 297 19.07 -8.20 27.84
CA ASN A 297 18.72 -8.97 26.63
C ASN A 297 17.70 -8.23 25.76
N ILE A 298 16.69 -7.62 26.38
CA ILE A 298 15.65 -6.85 25.68
C ILE A 298 16.30 -5.64 24.99
N ARG A 299 17.15 -4.91 25.71
CA ARG A 299 17.89 -3.76 25.20
C ARG A 299 18.77 -4.14 24.01
N ASN A 300 19.49 -5.26 24.06
CA ASN A 300 20.33 -5.72 22.96
C ASN A 300 19.52 -6.09 21.72
N SER A 301 18.33 -6.67 21.89
CA SER A 301 17.39 -6.92 20.79
C SER A 301 16.93 -5.61 20.15
N VAL A 302 16.53 -4.63 20.96
CA VAL A 302 16.12 -3.29 20.50
C VAL A 302 17.26 -2.57 19.77
N LEU A 303 18.49 -2.63 20.30
CA LEU A 303 19.66 -2.04 19.68
C LEU A 303 19.95 -2.66 18.30
N SER A 304 19.92 -3.98 18.20
CA SER A 304 20.09 -4.69 16.92
C SER A 304 19.04 -4.25 15.89
N ASN A 305 17.78 -4.11 16.31
CA ASN A 305 16.70 -3.63 15.43
C ASN A 305 16.90 -2.18 14.99
N PHE A 306 17.35 -1.30 15.89
CA PHE A 306 17.68 0.09 15.59
C PHE A 306 18.81 0.18 14.54
N GLU A 307 19.88 -0.58 14.71
CA GLU A 307 21.01 -0.62 13.76
C GLU A 307 20.58 -1.12 12.37
N LEU A 308 19.70 -2.13 12.32
CA LEU A 308 19.13 -2.62 11.07
C LEU A 308 18.25 -1.58 10.35
N GLN A 309 17.54 -0.73 11.09
CA GLN A 309 16.75 0.36 10.51
C GLN A 309 17.65 1.47 9.97
N MET A 310 18.67 1.86 10.73
CA MET A 310 19.65 2.88 10.32
C MET A 310 20.38 2.50 9.02
N ASN A 311 20.71 1.23 8.83
CA ASN A 311 21.40 0.75 7.63
C ASN A 311 20.52 0.70 6.36
N LYS A 312 19.19 0.93 6.49
CA LYS A 312 18.25 0.98 5.37
C LYS A 312 17.92 2.40 4.91
N LEU A 313 18.34 3.42 5.67
CA LEU A 313 18.20 4.84 5.37
C LEU A 313 19.42 5.34 4.59
#